data_AF-A0A7Y4ZNY9-F1
#
_entry.id   AF-A0A7Y4ZNY9-F1
#
_cell.length_a   1.000
_cell.length_b   1.000
_cell.length_c   1.000
_cell.angle_alpha   90.00
_cell.angle_beta   90.00
_cell.angle_gamma   90.00
#
_symmetry.space_group_name_H-M   'P 1'
#
loop_
_entity.id
_entity.type
_entity.pdbx_description
1 polymer ?
#
loop_
_entity_poly.entity_id
_entity_poly.type
_entity_poly.pdbx_seq_one_letter_code
_entity_poly.pdbx_strand_id
1 'polypeptide(L)'
;MRPVLWALAALTTVGAMGLSWVLGSAKPPARPPLPPGATYLEADASALTWQNWTLLTPTIRAPTSLNGRRRILVYVRMPDRSRIELSPGGYLALPPGTDAVRVELEADTDEPDAPVSERWEVLDVRGTHMFDQGVEYTMLRPLASGPRLLGFAWNPSRADPRDAAAALVRSGLLRGGSDEAAALHLRGINDCAGCHQKRRPEATTGPVHRGTDDQGFFGLRSVFEDEGPTETYRPRDANEGDAFIARLPGGRARFDMKAALAARDPHALRVCASRAALAPFFDDEARIAFRASLLACGAPQGTLR
;
A
#
# COMPACT_ATOMS: atom_id res chain seq x y z
N MET A 1 -27.29 1.24 -9.40
CA MET A 1 -26.30 1.16 -8.30
C MET A 1 -25.29 2.26 -8.53
N ARG A 2 -25.26 3.28 -7.65
CA ARG A 2 -24.33 4.42 -7.77
C ARG A 2 -22.96 4.00 -7.22
N PRO A 3 -21.84 4.34 -7.86
CA PRO A 3 -20.52 4.05 -7.31
C PRO A 3 -20.40 4.82 -5.99
N VAL A 4 -19.99 4.12 -4.93
CA VAL A 4 -19.59 4.74 -3.68
C VAL A 4 -18.31 5.50 -3.99
N LEU A 5 -18.47 6.76 -4.40
CA LEU A 5 -17.39 7.73 -4.40
C LEU A 5 -16.78 7.72 -2.99
N TRP A 6 -15.46 7.57 -2.94
CA TRP A 6 -14.61 8.05 -1.86
C TRP A 6 -15.27 9.28 -1.22
N ALA A 7 -15.76 9.14 0.02
CA ALA A 7 -16.28 10.28 0.77
C ALA A 7 -15.09 11.11 1.26
N LEU A 8 -14.41 11.77 0.32
CA LEU A 8 -13.63 12.96 0.58
C LEU A 8 -14.65 14.07 0.83
N ALA A 9 -14.76 14.51 2.09
CA ALA A 9 -15.63 15.61 2.45
C ALA A 9 -15.19 16.87 1.67
N ALA A 10 -15.98 17.26 0.66
CA ALA A 10 -15.83 18.55 0.01
C ALA A 10 -16.34 19.63 0.97
N LEU A 11 -15.44 20.25 1.72
CA LEU A 11 -15.73 21.45 2.51
C LEU A 11 -15.90 22.64 1.55
N THR A 12 -17.15 23.04 1.31
CA THR A 12 -17.50 24.31 0.67
C THR A 12 -17.55 25.42 1.74
N THR A 13 -16.51 26.23 1.84
CA THR A 13 -16.51 27.45 2.66
C THR A 13 -17.21 28.60 1.93
N VAL A 14 -18.29 29.10 2.52
CA VAL A 14 -18.98 30.33 2.09
C VAL A 14 -18.47 31.51 2.92
N GLY A 15 -17.89 32.50 2.23
CA GLY A 15 -18.09 33.92 2.53
C GLY A 15 -17.36 34.56 3.71
N ALA A 16 -16.09 34.94 3.52
CA ALA A 16 -15.52 36.11 4.18
C ALA A 16 -15.00 37.07 3.10
N MET A 17 -15.78 38.12 2.80
CA MET A 17 -15.36 39.22 1.93
C MET A 17 -14.49 40.17 2.77
N GLY A 18 -13.17 40.03 2.64
CA GLY A 18 -12.16 40.93 3.19
C GLY A 18 -11.22 41.43 2.09
N LEU A 19 -10.97 42.74 2.07
CA LEU A 19 -10.14 43.48 1.12
C LEU A 19 -8.86 42.71 0.71
N SER A 20 -8.76 42.36 -0.58
CA SER A 20 -7.55 41.76 -1.16
C SER A 20 -6.55 42.83 -1.57
N TRP A 21 -5.38 42.80 -0.94
CA TRP A 21 -4.16 43.39 -1.47
C TRP A 21 -3.85 42.80 -2.85
N VAL A 22 -3.69 43.67 -3.85
CA VAL A 22 -3.26 43.30 -5.21
C VAL A 22 -1.75 43.00 -5.19
N LEU A 23 -1.36 41.92 -4.53
CA LEU A 23 -0.12 41.22 -4.85
C LEU A 23 -0.47 40.26 -5.98
N GLY A 24 0.12 40.48 -7.16
CA GLY A 24 -0.13 39.70 -8.36
C GLY A 24 -0.03 38.21 -8.09
N SER A 25 -1.18 37.58 -7.86
CA SER A 25 -1.26 36.16 -7.57
C SER A 25 -0.89 35.45 -8.86
N ALA A 26 0.32 34.91 -8.92
CA ALA A 26 0.74 34.05 -10.01
C ALA A 26 -0.34 32.99 -10.21
N LYS A 27 -0.91 32.94 -11.43
CA LYS A 27 -1.92 31.95 -11.79
C LYS A 27 -1.33 30.57 -11.46
N PRO A 28 -2.03 29.73 -10.67
CA PRO A 28 -1.51 28.41 -10.34
C PRO A 28 -1.20 27.65 -11.64
N PRO A 29 -0.14 26.81 -11.65
CA PRO A 29 0.22 26.04 -12.83
C PRO A 29 -1.00 25.26 -13.32
N ALA A 30 -1.24 25.29 -14.64
CA ALA A 30 -2.31 24.50 -15.21
C ALA A 30 -2.01 23.01 -15.00
N ARG A 31 -3.03 22.23 -14.62
CA ARG A 31 -2.91 20.77 -14.58
C ARG A 31 -2.68 20.24 -16.01
N PRO A 32 -1.76 19.28 -16.22
CA PRO A 32 -1.60 18.68 -17.54
C PRO A 32 -2.88 17.96 -17.98
N PRO A 33 -3.06 17.66 -19.28
CA PRO A 33 -4.16 16.81 -19.71
C PRO A 33 -3.96 15.38 -19.17
N LEU A 34 -5.06 14.73 -18.76
CA LEU A 34 -5.07 13.31 -18.44
C LEU A 34 -5.45 12.48 -19.68
N PRO A 35 -5.00 11.22 -19.79
CA PRO A 35 -5.47 10.30 -20.81
C PRO A 35 -6.98 10.06 -20.65
N PRO A 36 -7.71 9.74 -21.74
CA PRO A 36 -9.11 9.37 -21.67
C PRO A 36 -9.36 8.26 -20.64
N GLY A 37 -10.35 8.45 -19.78
CA GLY A 37 -10.69 7.48 -18.73
C GLY A 37 -9.90 7.60 -17.42
N ALA A 38 -8.99 8.58 -17.31
CA ALA A 38 -8.39 8.98 -16.03
C ALA A 38 -9.07 10.23 -15.45
N THR A 39 -9.12 10.33 -14.12
CA THR A 39 -9.76 11.45 -13.40
C THR A 39 -8.83 12.01 -12.35
N TYR A 40 -8.72 13.35 -12.27
CA TYR A 40 -7.95 14.01 -11.22
C TYR A 40 -8.52 13.75 -9.84
N LEU A 41 -7.63 13.56 -8.87
CA LEU A 41 -7.95 13.42 -7.46
C LEU A 41 -7.15 14.41 -6.63
N GLU A 42 -7.79 14.97 -5.61
CA GLU A 42 -7.14 15.76 -4.57
C GLU A 42 -7.61 15.29 -3.20
N ALA A 43 -6.70 15.27 -2.24
CA ALA A 43 -7.00 14.91 -0.86
C ALA A 43 -6.22 15.80 0.11
N ASP A 44 -6.70 15.95 1.33
CA ASP A 44 -5.89 16.48 2.43
C ASP A 44 -5.20 15.30 3.12
N ALA A 45 -3.87 15.33 3.26
CA ALA A 45 -3.13 14.25 3.91
C ALA A 45 -3.59 14.03 5.36
N SER A 46 -3.99 15.09 6.07
CA SER A 46 -4.51 14.99 7.44
C SER A 46 -5.89 14.35 7.52
N ALA A 47 -6.67 14.41 6.44
CA ALA A 47 -7.98 13.78 6.36
C ALA A 47 -7.91 12.29 5.95
N LEU A 48 -6.73 11.81 5.52
CA LEU A 48 -6.52 10.40 5.23
C LEU A 48 -6.45 9.60 6.53
N THR A 49 -7.59 9.06 6.94
CA THR A 49 -7.69 8.14 8.08
C THR A 49 -7.80 6.69 7.63
N TRP A 50 -7.05 5.83 8.29
CA TRP A 50 -7.04 4.39 8.08
C TRP A 50 -7.67 3.62 9.26
N GLN A 51 -8.42 4.31 10.13
CA GLN A 51 -8.96 3.74 11.37
C GLN A 51 -9.84 2.50 11.16
N ASN A 52 -10.51 2.39 10.01
CA ASN A 52 -11.36 1.24 9.66
C ASN A 52 -10.71 0.30 8.61
N TRP A 53 -9.39 0.39 8.47
CA TRP A 53 -8.64 -0.45 7.54
C TRP A 53 -7.76 -1.40 8.32
N THR A 54 -7.52 -2.57 7.75
CA THR A 54 -6.54 -3.52 8.27
C THR A 54 -5.17 -3.18 7.72
N LEU A 55 -4.21 -2.89 8.60
CA LEU A 55 -2.80 -2.83 8.22
C LEU A 55 -2.29 -4.24 7.91
N LEU A 56 -1.71 -4.46 6.74
CA LEU A 56 -1.05 -5.69 6.35
C LEU A 56 0.41 -5.65 6.81
N THR A 57 0.71 -6.35 7.90
CA THR A 57 2.07 -6.48 8.43
C THR A 57 2.67 -7.81 7.98
N PRO A 58 3.63 -7.84 7.04
CA PRO A 58 4.29 -9.07 6.63
C PRO A 58 5.27 -9.55 7.71
N THR A 59 5.54 -10.86 7.77
CA THR A 59 6.53 -11.43 8.69
C THR A 59 7.95 -10.96 8.34
N ILE A 60 8.33 -11.09 7.08
CA ILE A 60 9.56 -10.53 6.53
C ILE A 60 9.26 -9.09 6.11
N ARG A 61 9.94 -8.10 6.68
CA ARG A 61 9.75 -6.68 6.37
C ARG A 61 10.27 -6.36 4.97
N ALA A 62 9.63 -5.39 4.30
CA ALA A 62 10.15 -4.81 3.07
C ALA A 62 11.40 -3.94 3.38
N PRO A 63 12.36 -3.82 2.44
CA PRO A 63 13.52 -2.98 2.61
C PRO A 63 13.10 -1.51 2.67
N THR A 64 13.95 -0.68 3.26
CA THR A 64 13.71 0.73 3.58
C THR A 64 14.74 1.63 2.92
N SER A 65 14.52 2.95 2.99
CA SER A 65 15.51 3.95 2.58
C SER A 65 16.83 3.79 3.32
N LEU A 66 17.90 4.38 2.78
CA LEU A 66 19.24 4.35 3.37
C LEU A 66 19.25 4.81 4.84
N ASN A 67 18.57 5.92 5.14
CA ASN A 67 18.44 6.46 6.51
C ASN A 67 17.47 5.66 7.38
N GLY A 68 16.86 4.60 6.85
CA GLY A 68 15.88 3.80 7.55
C GLY A 68 14.60 4.54 7.92
N ARG A 69 14.30 5.75 7.41
CA ARG A 69 13.11 6.53 7.82
C ARG A 69 11.90 6.39 6.90
N ARG A 70 12.06 5.88 5.67
CA ARG A 70 10.92 5.64 4.78
C ARG A 70 10.20 4.36 5.13
N ARG A 71 8.89 4.43 5.28
CA ARG A 71 8.04 3.27 5.58
C ARG A 71 7.08 3.05 4.44
N ILE A 72 6.90 1.78 4.07
CA ILE A 72 5.80 1.36 3.20
C ILE A 72 4.80 0.64 4.10
N LEU A 73 3.61 1.19 4.21
CA LEU A 73 2.48 0.57 4.89
C LEU A 73 1.44 0.17 3.84
N VAL A 74 0.83 -0.98 4.00
CA VAL A 74 -0.24 -1.43 3.10
C VAL A 74 -1.48 -1.67 3.93
N TYR A 75 -2.55 -0.98 3.59
CA TYR A 75 -3.86 -1.10 4.23
C TYR A 75 -4.82 -1.81 3.29
N VAL A 76 -5.72 -2.60 3.84
CA VAL A 76 -6.84 -3.19 3.11
C VAL A 76 -8.15 -2.95 3.84
N ARG A 77 -9.20 -2.67 3.07
CA ARG A 77 -10.58 -2.60 3.55
C ARG A 77 -11.40 -3.59 2.76
N MET A 78 -11.94 -4.57 3.49
CA MET A 78 -12.80 -5.61 2.94
C MET A 78 -14.27 -5.18 3.04
N PRO A 79 -15.12 -5.48 2.05
CA PRO A 79 -16.56 -5.26 2.18
C PRO A 79 -17.16 -6.15 3.27
N ASP A 80 -18.22 -5.66 3.91
CA ASP A 80 -18.96 -6.43 4.91
C ASP A 80 -19.45 -7.76 4.35
N ARG A 81 -19.27 -8.84 5.12
CA ARG A 81 -19.70 -10.21 4.78
C ARG A 81 -19.06 -10.79 3.51
N SER A 82 -18.03 -10.15 2.98
CA SER A 82 -17.27 -10.68 1.85
C SER A 82 -16.38 -11.86 2.26
N ARG A 83 -15.86 -12.57 1.26
CA ARG A 83 -14.94 -13.69 1.45
C ARG A 83 -13.69 -13.53 0.59
N ILE A 84 -12.54 -13.83 1.19
CA ILE A 84 -11.28 -14.05 0.50
C ILE A 84 -11.26 -15.54 0.20
N GLU A 85 -11.21 -15.86 -1.08
CA GLU A 85 -11.26 -17.25 -1.54
C GLU A 85 -9.86 -17.79 -1.81
N LEU A 86 -9.69 -19.11 -1.71
CA LEU A 86 -8.49 -19.77 -2.20
C LEU A 86 -8.76 -20.33 -3.60
N SER A 87 -8.16 -19.71 -4.63
CA SER A 87 -8.26 -20.23 -6.00
C SER A 87 -7.66 -21.65 -6.11
N PRO A 88 -8.03 -22.44 -7.15
CA PRO A 88 -7.49 -23.79 -7.34
C PRO A 88 -5.96 -23.89 -7.42
N GLY A 89 -5.25 -22.78 -7.69
CA GLY A 89 -3.79 -22.69 -7.69
C GLY A 89 -3.17 -22.34 -6.33
N GLY A 90 -3.97 -22.25 -5.26
CA GLY A 90 -3.50 -21.84 -3.93
C GLY A 90 -3.25 -20.33 -3.80
N TYR A 91 -3.78 -19.52 -4.71
CA TYR A 91 -3.69 -18.05 -4.63
C TYR A 91 -4.93 -17.48 -3.96
N LEU A 92 -4.72 -16.55 -3.03
CA LEU A 92 -5.80 -15.78 -2.44
C LEU A 92 -6.50 -14.93 -3.50
N ALA A 93 -7.82 -14.89 -3.47
CA ALA A 93 -8.65 -14.05 -4.31
C ALA A 93 -9.43 -13.08 -3.43
N LEU A 94 -9.10 -11.80 -3.52
CA LEU A 94 -9.85 -10.72 -2.88
C LEU A 94 -11.20 -10.48 -3.58
N PRO A 95 -12.29 -10.30 -2.82
CA PRO A 95 -13.63 -10.09 -3.37
C PRO A 95 -13.78 -8.69 -3.99
N PRO A 96 -14.69 -8.53 -4.97
CA PRO A 96 -15.11 -7.22 -5.44
C PRO A 96 -15.55 -6.28 -4.30
N GLY A 97 -15.28 -4.99 -4.46
CA GLY A 97 -15.48 -3.95 -3.45
C GLY A 97 -14.31 -3.78 -2.48
N THR A 98 -13.30 -4.65 -2.53
CA THR A 98 -12.07 -4.49 -1.74
C THR A 98 -11.32 -3.23 -2.15
N ASP A 99 -10.89 -2.45 -1.16
CA ASP A 99 -9.91 -1.39 -1.35
C ASP A 99 -8.57 -1.82 -0.75
N ALA A 100 -7.48 -1.59 -1.47
CA ALA A 100 -6.12 -1.74 -0.96
C ALA A 100 -5.35 -0.45 -1.20
N VAL A 101 -4.60 0.03 -0.20
CA VAL A 101 -3.78 1.23 -0.32
C VAL A 101 -2.38 1.01 0.22
N ARG A 102 -1.37 1.25 -0.62
CA ARG A 102 0.02 1.42 -0.22
C ARG A 102 0.26 2.89 0.11
N VAL A 103 0.71 3.18 1.33
CA VAL A 103 1.14 4.50 1.76
C VAL A 103 2.64 4.45 2.00
N GLU A 104 3.38 5.31 1.32
CA GLU A 104 4.77 5.59 1.65
C GLU A 104 4.84 6.82 2.55
N LEU A 105 5.54 6.67 3.68
CA LEU A 105 5.70 7.70 4.70
C LEU A 105 7.19 7.99 4.94
N GLU A 106 7.53 9.22 5.29
CA GLU A 106 8.80 9.57 5.93
C GLU A 106 8.57 9.70 7.45
N ALA A 107 9.14 8.78 8.21
CA ALA A 107 9.10 8.78 9.68
C ALA A 107 10.10 9.78 10.27
N ASP A 108 9.93 10.13 11.53
CA ASP A 108 10.88 10.90 12.34
C ASP A 108 11.92 10.02 13.06
N THR A 109 11.83 8.70 12.91
CA THR A 109 12.69 7.67 13.49
C THR A 109 13.08 6.64 12.43
N ASP A 110 14.23 5.99 12.59
CA ASP A 110 14.66 4.89 11.74
C ASP A 110 14.30 3.50 12.28
N GLU A 111 13.64 3.42 13.44
CA GLU A 111 13.13 2.18 14.01
C GLU A 111 12.08 1.54 13.09
N PRO A 112 12.29 0.32 12.55
CA PRO A 112 11.41 -0.30 11.55
C PRO A 112 9.95 -0.40 11.99
N ASP A 113 9.78 -0.58 13.29
CA ASP A 113 8.56 -1.01 13.96
C ASP A 113 7.90 0.10 14.79
N ALA A 114 8.37 1.33 14.63
CA ALA A 114 7.77 2.49 15.28
C ALA A 114 6.29 2.65 14.89
N PRO A 115 5.41 2.97 15.86
CA PRO A 115 4.02 3.25 15.54
C PRO A 115 3.90 4.49 14.65
N VAL A 116 2.92 4.47 13.75
CA VAL A 116 2.62 5.64 12.90
C VAL A 116 2.28 6.84 13.79
N SER A 117 2.92 7.97 13.51
CA SER A 117 2.70 9.23 14.21
C SER A 117 2.12 10.27 13.26
N GLU A 118 1.33 11.21 13.79
CA GLU A 118 0.85 12.39 13.06
C GLU A 118 1.99 13.27 12.52
N ARG A 119 3.21 13.12 13.06
CA ARG A 119 4.41 13.83 12.59
C ARG A 119 5.03 13.20 11.33
N TRP A 120 4.59 12.02 10.92
CA TRP A 120 5.10 11.35 9.72
C TRP A 120 4.52 11.99 8.47
N GLU A 121 5.35 12.16 7.45
CA GLU A 121 4.95 12.81 6.21
C GLU A 121 4.55 11.77 5.16
N VAL A 122 3.39 11.97 4.51
CA VAL A 122 3.01 11.17 3.34
C VAL A 122 3.86 11.55 2.14
N LEU A 123 4.51 10.58 1.49
CA LEU A 123 5.35 10.78 0.31
C LEU A 123 4.67 10.32 -0.99
N ASP A 124 3.88 9.25 -0.93
CA ASP A 124 3.21 8.63 -2.08
C ASP A 124 2.07 7.74 -1.55
N VAL A 125 0.89 7.82 -2.16
CA VAL A 125 -0.26 6.96 -1.86
C VAL A 125 -0.66 6.29 -3.15
N ARG A 126 -0.78 4.96 -3.14
CA ARG A 126 -1.22 4.17 -4.28
C ARG A 126 -2.36 3.27 -3.86
N GLY A 127 -3.53 3.49 -4.46
CA GLY A 127 -4.74 2.74 -4.19
C GLY A 127 -5.08 1.76 -5.30
N THR A 128 -5.79 0.70 -4.95
CA THR A 128 -6.55 -0.15 -5.86
C THR A 128 -7.95 -0.34 -5.29
N HIS A 129 -8.96 -0.03 -6.10
CA HIS A 129 -10.33 -0.43 -5.84
C HIS A 129 -10.69 -1.58 -6.78
N MET A 130 -11.23 -2.67 -6.23
CA MET A 130 -11.62 -3.85 -6.99
C MET A 130 -13.11 -3.79 -7.33
N PHE A 131 -13.44 -3.98 -8.60
CA PHE A 131 -14.82 -4.15 -9.08
C PHE A 131 -15.04 -5.58 -9.54
N ASP A 132 -16.29 -5.96 -9.79
CA ASP A 132 -16.63 -7.28 -10.35
C ASP A 132 -15.88 -7.57 -11.66
N GLN A 133 -15.66 -6.53 -12.48
CA GLN A 133 -15.09 -6.65 -13.82
C GLN A 133 -13.80 -5.85 -14.01
N GLY A 134 -12.98 -5.72 -12.96
CA GLY A 134 -11.66 -5.12 -13.09
C GLY A 134 -11.25 -4.33 -11.87
N VAL A 135 -10.35 -3.37 -12.09
CA VAL A 135 -9.79 -2.55 -11.02
C VAL A 135 -9.70 -1.09 -11.45
N GLU A 136 -9.74 -0.19 -10.49
CA GLU A 136 -9.29 1.19 -10.65
C GLU A 136 -8.09 1.39 -9.75
N TYR A 137 -7.03 1.96 -10.33
CA TYR A 137 -5.85 2.36 -9.60
C TYR A 137 -5.92 3.85 -9.29
N THR A 138 -5.35 4.23 -8.15
CA THR A 138 -5.21 5.62 -7.72
C THR A 138 -3.76 5.89 -7.38
N MET A 139 -3.28 7.07 -7.72
CA MET A 139 -2.00 7.60 -7.22
C MET A 139 -2.22 9.02 -6.71
N LEU A 140 -1.69 9.33 -5.52
CA LEU A 140 -1.67 10.66 -4.94
C LEU A 140 -0.26 10.95 -4.41
N ARG A 141 0.23 12.17 -4.64
CA ARG A 141 1.51 12.65 -4.09
C ARG A 141 1.36 14.06 -3.52
N PRO A 142 2.21 14.47 -2.57
CA PRO A 142 2.14 15.81 -2.00
C PRO A 142 2.29 16.89 -3.07
N LEU A 143 1.47 17.93 -2.96
CA LEU A 143 1.72 19.18 -3.67
C LEU A 143 3.02 19.81 -3.19
N ALA A 144 3.60 20.68 -4.03
CA ALA A 144 4.79 21.45 -3.69
C ALA A 144 4.60 22.31 -2.42
N SER A 145 3.36 22.71 -2.12
CA SER A 145 3.01 23.48 -0.93
C SER A 145 1.80 22.90 -0.18
N GLY A 146 1.85 22.98 1.15
CA GLY A 146 0.78 22.55 2.04
C GLY A 146 0.65 21.02 2.22
N PRO A 147 -0.37 20.57 2.98
CA PRO A 147 -0.60 19.16 3.29
C PRO A 147 -1.44 18.43 2.23
N ARG A 148 -1.77 19.10 1.12
CA ARG A 148 -2.65 18.54 0.10
C ARG A 148 -1.89 17.57 -0.80
N LEU A 149 -2.60 16.53 -1.22
CA LEU A 149 -2.14 15.56 -2.19
C LEU A 149 -2.87 15.79 -3.53
N LEU A 150 -2.18 15.54 -4.63
CA LEU A 150 -2.72 15.57 -5.99
C LEU A 150 -2.28 14.31 -6.73
N GLY A 151 -3.18 13.81 -7.56
CA GLY A 151 -2.87 12.77 -8.52
C GLY A 151 -4.11 12.40 -9.31
N PHE A 152 -4.32 11.12 -9.58
CA PHE A 152 -5.41 10.69 -10.43
C PHE A 152 -5.78 9.22 -10.20
N ALA A 153 -7.01 8.88 -10.57
CA ALA A 153 -7.52 7.53 -10.71
C ALA A 153 -7.58 7.12 -12.19
N TRP A 154 -7.38 5.84 -12.48
CA TRP A 154 -7.52 5.31 -13.83
C TRP A 154 -7.88 3.81 -13.82
N ASN A 155 -8.58 3.38 -14.87
CA ASN A 155 -8.76 1.97 -15.16
C ASN A 155 -7.66 1.50 -16.13
N PRO A 156 -6.86 0.47 -15.79
CA PRO A 156 -5.75 0.02 -16.63
C PRO A 156 -6.18 -0.54 -17.99
N SER A 157 -7.45 -0.95 -18.15
CA SER A 157 -7.99 -1.38 -19.45
C SER A 157 -8.34 -0.22 -20.38
N ARG A 158 -8.36 1.02 -19.87
CA ARG A 158 -8.81 2.22 -20.61
C ARG A 158 -7.73 3.29 -20.74
N ALA A 159 -6.74 3.30 -19.85
CA ALA A 159 -5.73 4.34 -19.79
C ALA A 159 -4.36 3.78 -19.36
N ASP A 160 -3.30 4.31 -19.97
CA ASP A 160 -1.92 4.17 -19.50
C ASP A 160 -1.53 5.41 -18.69
N PRO A 161 -1.27 5.28 -17.37
CA PRO A 161 -1.00 6.40 -16.48
C PRO A 161 0.42 6.98 -16.61
N ARG A 162 1.33 6.29 -17.31
CA ARG A 162 2.77 6.54 -17.26
C ARG A 162 3.12 7.96 -17.68
N ASP A 163 2.59 8.41 -18.81
CA ASP A 163 2.91 9.73 -19.35
C ASP A 163 2.20 10.84 -18.57
N ALA A 164 0.99 10.58 -18.04
CA ALA A 164 0.28 11.52 -17.17
C ALA A 164 1.02 11.76 -15.85
N ALA A 165 1.56 10.70 -15.25
CA ALA A 165 2.36 10.80 -14.04
C ALA A 165 3.63 11.63 -14.27
N ALA A 166 4.35 11.37 -15.37
CA ALA A 166 5.53 12.14 -15.74
C ALA A 166 5.19 13.62 -16.02
N ALA A 167 4.08 13.89 -16.70
CA ALA A 167 3.61 15.25 -16.97
C ALA A 167 3.26 16.01 -15.68
N LEU A 168 2.69 15.33 -14.69
CA LEU A 168 2.32 15.93 -13.40
C LEU A 168 3.55 16.35 -12.57
N VAL A 169 4.64 15.58 -12.64
CA VAL A 169 5.93 15.98 -12.04
C VAL A 169 6.50 17.19 -12.81
N ARG A 170 6.54 17.11 -14.14
CA ARG A 170 7.06 18.19 -15.00
C ARG A 170 6.31 19.50 -14.87
N SER A 171 5.02 19.48 -14.50
CA SER A 171 4.25 20.71 -14.27
C SER A 171 4.66 21.46 -12.99
N GLY A 172 5.53 20.88 -12.15
CA GLY A 172 5.98 21.49 -10.89
C GLY A 172 4.90 21.54 -9.79
N LEU A 173 3.76 20.88 -10.00
CA LEU A 173 2.67 20.87 -9.01
C LEU A 173 3.00 19.99 -7.80
N LEU A 174 3.80 18.93 -7.99
CA LEU A 174 4.17 17.98 -6.94
C LEU A 174 5.46 18.39 -6.22
N ARG A 175 5.58 17.98 -4.95
CA ARG A 175 6.82 18.10 -4.19
C ARG A 175 7.95 17.32 -4.89
N GLY A 176 9.13 17.93 -4.94
CA GLY A 176 10.30 17.40 -5.69
C GLY A 176 10.56 18.13 -7.01
N GLY A 177 9.65 18.98 -7.47
CA GLY A 177 9.86 19.87 -8.61
C GLY A 177 9.80 19.18 -9.98
N SER A 178 10.10 19.95 -11.04
CA SER A 178 10.09 19.52 -12.44
C SER A 178 11.35 18.74 -12.85
N ASP A 179 11.86 17.89 -11.95
CA ASP A 179 13.05 17.08 -12.19
C ASP A 179 12.72 15.93 -13.16
N GLU A 180 13.45 15.85 -14.27
CA GLU A 180 13.26 14.79 -15.27
C GLU A 180 13.60 13.42 -14.69
N ALA A 181 14.57 13.31 -13.78
CA ALA A 181 14.87 12.05 -13.11
C ALA A 181 13.70 11.60 -12.24
N ALA A 182 13.08 12.52 -11.48
CA ALA A 182 11.86 12.25 -10.73
C ALA A 182 10.67 11.89 -11.63
N ALA A 183 10.54 12.51 -12.80
CA ALA A 183 9.49 12.21 -13.77
C ALA A 183 9.66 10.80 -14.37
N LEU A 184 10.88 10.43 -14.78
CA LEU A 184 11.21 9.09 -15.27
C LEU A 184 11.04 8.03 -14.19
N HIS A 185 11.45 8.32 -12.96
CA HIS A 185 11.24 7.43 -11.83
C HIS A 185 9.76 7.19 -11.58
N LEU A 186 8.95 8.26 -11.56
CA LEU A 186 7.50 8.12 -11.35
C LEU A 186 6.82 7.41 -12.51
N ARG A 187 7.28 7.61 -13.75
CA ARG A 187 6.83 6.85 -14.91
C ARG A 187 7.08 5.35 -14.71
N GLY A 188 8.28 4.99 -14.25
CA GLY A 188 8.66 3.60 -13.98
C GLY A 188 7.82 2.94 -12.89
N ILE A 189 7.60 3.60 -11.75
CA ILE A 189 6.78 3.03 -10.66
C ILE A 189 5.30 2.90 -11.08
N ASN A 190 4.82 3.74 -12.01
CA ASN A 190 3.48 3.62 -12.57
C ASN A 190 3.35 2.55 -13.67
N ASP A 191 4.43 1.84 -14.01
CA ASP A 191 4.34 0.61 -14.80
C ASP A 191 3.92 -0.57 -13.91
N CYS A 192 2.67 -0.51 -13.43
CA CYS A 192 2.14 -1.44 -12.44
C CYS A 192 2.14 -2.89 -12.94
N ALA A 193 2.02 -3.11 -14.25
CA ALA A 193 1.94 -4.43 -14.85
C ALA A 193 3.19 -5.29 -14.59
N GLY A 194 4.37 -4.68 -14.46
CA GLY A 194 5.61 -5.39 -14.17
C GLY A 194 5.62 -6.03 -12.78
N CYS A 195 5.12 -5.32 -11.77
CA CYS A 195 5.14 -5.78 -10.37
C CYS A 195 3.88 -6.56 -9.97
N HIS A 196 2.74 -6.28 -10.62
CA HIS A 196 1.42 -6.80 -10.27
C HIS A 196 0.87 -7.83 -11.28
N GLN A 197 1.75 -8.62 -11.89
CA GLN A 197 1.32 -9.76 -12.68
C GLN A 197 0.54 -10.73 -11.78
N LYS A 198 -0.68 -11.12 -12.18
CA LYS A 198 -1.49 -12.07 -11.41
C LYS A 198 -0.78 -13.41 -11.26
N ARG A 199 -0.93 -14.04 -10.08
CA ARG A 199 -0.39 -15.38 -9.78
C ARG A 199 1.12 -15.54 -10.06
N ARG A 200 1.88 -14.44 -10.02
CA ARG A 200 3.33 -14.49 -10.24
C ARG A 200 3.98 -15.32 -9.12
N PRO A 201 4.81 -16.31 -9.44
CA PRO A 201 5.57 -17.02 -8.42
C PRO A 201 6.60 -16.10 -7.77
N GLU A 202 7.15 -16.53 -6.65
CA GLU A 202 8.35 -15.91 -6.10
C GLU A 202 9.51 -15.99 -7.11
N ALA A 203 10.40 -15.00 -7.07
CA ALA A 203 11.55 -14.89 -7.95
C ALA A 203 12.78 -14.46 -7.14
N THR A 204 13.96 -14.87 -7.60
CA THR A 204 15.26 -14.44 -7.04
C THR A 204 15.85 -13.23 -7.77
N THR A 205 15.19 -12.78 -8.83
CA THR A 205 15.61 -11.67 -9.68
C THR A 205 14.40 -10.80 -10.03
N GLY A 206 14.66 -9.54 -10.32
CA GLY A 206 13.64 -8.58 -10.74
C GLY A 206 13.34 -7.54 -9.66
N PRO A 207 12.33 -6.69 -9.87
CA PRO A 207 12.07 -5.56 -8.98
C PRO A 207 11.42 -5.97 -7.66
N VAL A 208 10.72 -7.11 -7.62
CA VAL A 208 10.05 -7.65 -6.44
C VAL A 208 10.18 -9.17 -6.44
N HIS A 209 10.71 -9.73 -5.36
CA HIS A 209 10.98 -11.15 -5.22
C HIS A 209 9.75 -11.94 -4.75
N ARG A 210 8.85 -11.34 -3.96
CA ARG A 210 7.61 -12.00 -3.49
C ARG A 210 6.71 -12.38 -4.64
N GLY A 211 6.05 -13.54 -4.50
CA GLY A 211 4.96 -13.93 -5.37
C GLY A 211 3.71 -13.09 -5.10
N THR A 212 2.76 -13.14 -6.03
CA THR A 212 1.50 -12.39 -5.95
C THR A 212 0.31 -13.31 -5.86
N ASP A 213 -0.81 -12.78 -5.39
CA ASP A 213 -2.12 -13.41 -5.33
C ASP A 213 -2.86 -13.38 -6.70
N ASP A 214 -4.14 -13.73 -6.70
CA ASP A 214 -4.96 -13.83 -7.91
C ASP A 214 -5.21 -12.48 -8.61
N GLN A 215 -5.04 -11.38 -7.87
CA GLN A 215 -5.19 -10.02 -8.36
C GLN A 215 -3.84 -9.32 -8.61
N GLY A 216 -2.72 -9.95 -8.27
CA GLY A 216 -1.38 -9.39 -8.47
C GLY A 216 -0.82 -8.66 -7.25
N PHE A 217 -1.38 -8.84 -6.04
CA PHE A 217 -0.84 -8.28 -4.80
C PHE A 217 0.04 -9.30 -4.07
N PHE A 218 1.17 -8.86 -3.55
CA PHE A 218 2.07 -9.69 -2.75
C PHE A 218 1.87 -9.53 -1.23
N GLY A 219 1.20 -8.45 -0.80
CA GLY A 219 1.08 -8.10 0.62
C GLY A 219 0.23 -9.10 1.42
N LEU A 220 -0.94 -9.50 0.90
CA LEU A 220 -1.88 -10.34 1.64
C LEU A 220 -1.27 -11.69 2.03
N ARG A 221 -0.70 -12.40 1.05
CA ARG A 221 -0.05 -13.70 1.26
C ARG A 221 1.09 -13.62 2.27
N SER A 222 1.92 -12.58 2.18
CA SER A 222 3.07 -12.40 3.08
C SER A 222 2.74 -12.16 4.56
N VAL A 223 1.50 -11.82 4.89
CA VAL A 223 1.02 -11.76 6.28
C VAL A 223 0.94 -13.15 6.90
N PHE A 224 0.60 -14.16 6.10
CA PHE A 224 0.32 -15.53 6.57
C PHE A 224 1.46 -16.51 6.36
N GLU A 225 2.55 -16.10 5.71
CA GLU A 225 3.74 -16.92 5.56
C GLU A 225 4.79 -16.48 6.58
N ASP A 226 5.35 -17.42 7.35
CA ASP A 226 6.47 -17.14 8.26
C ASP A 226 7.83 -17.18 7.55
N GLU A 227 7.85 -17.55 6.27
CA GLU A 227 9.04 -17.59 5.42
C GLU A 227 8.75 -16.87 4.09
N GLY A 228 9.72 -16.12 3.58
CA GLY A 228 9.61 -15.50 2.27
C GLY A 228 10.95 -14.93 1.78
N PRO A 229 10.98 -14.40 0.55
CA PRO A 229 12.16 -13.77 0.01
C PRO A 229 12.46 -12.44 0.72
N THR A 230 13.75 -12.14 0.83
CA THR A 230 14.23 -10.82 1.23
C THR A 230 14.29 -9.93 0.00
N GLU A 231 13.61 -8.82 0.06
CA GLU A 231 13.50 -7.85 -1.02
C GLU A 231 14.73 -6.93 -1.05
N THR A 232 15.23 -6.59 -2.24
CA THR A 232 16.51 -5.85 -2.41
C THR A 232 16.37 -4.54 -3.19
N TYR A 233 15.14 -4.14 -3.53
CA TYR A 233 14.87 -2.93 -4.32
C TYR A 233 15.06 -1.61 -3.55
N ARG A 234 15.48 -1.65 -2.27
CA ARG A 234 15.92 -0.47 -1.51
C ARG A 234 17.23 -0.75 -0.76
N PRO A 235 18.00 0.30 -0.37
CA PRO A 235 19.37 0.14 0.11
C PRO A 235 19.54 -0.56 1.46
N ARG A 236 18.53 -0.54 2.34
CA ARG A 236 18.63 -1.08 3.70
C ARG A 236 17.62 -2.19 3.92
N ASP A 237 18.06 -3.32 4.45
CA ASP A 237 17.19 -4.41 4.86
C ASP A 237 16.61 -4.13 6.25
N ALA A 238 15.28 -4.02 6.36
CA ALA A 238 14.60 -3.76 7.62
C ALA A 238 14.56 -4.97 8.57
N ASN A 239 15.09 -6.12 8.14
CA ASN A 239 15.19 -7.34 8.95
C ASN A 239 16.62 -7.56 9.50
N GLU A 240 17.58 -6.70 9.16
CA GLU A 240 18.93 -6.81 9.67
C GLU A 240 18.98 -6.54 11.18
N GLY A 241 19.59 -7.47 11.93
CA GLY A 241 19.71 -7.38 13.39
C GLY A 241 18.48 -7.87 14.18
N ASP A 242 17.39 -8.26 13.52
CA ASP A 242 16.22 -8.83 14.20
C ASP A 242 16.53 -10.24 14.74
N ALA A 243 16.42 -10.42 16.05
CA ALA A 243 16.75 -11.66 16.75
C ALA A 243 15.84 -12.85 16.38
N PHE A 244 14.67 -12.59 15.78
CA PHE A 244 13.71 -13.61 15.38
C PHE A 244 13.75 -13.91 13.88
N ILE A 245 14.63 -13.26 13.12
CA ILE A 245 14.82 -13.51 11.69
C ILE A 245 16.02 -14.43 11.46
N ALA A 246 15.75 -15.62 10.92
CA ALA A 246 16.78 -16.52 10.41
C ALA A 246 16.96 -16.33 8.89
N ARG A 247 18.19 -16.08 8.45
CA ARG A 247 18.54 -16.04 7.02
C ARG A 247 18.59 -17.46 6.45
N LEU A 248 18.04 -17.62 5.27
CA LEU A 248 17.98 -18.89 4.54
C LEU A 248 18.72 -18.77 3.19
N PRO A 249 19.16 -19.89 2.60
CA PRO A 249 19.74 -19.90 1.25
C PRO A 249 18.82 -19.26 0.20
N GLY A 250 19.41 -18.71 -0.86
CA GLY A 250 18.66 -18.16 -2.00
C GLY A 250 17.99 -16.81 -1.75
N GLY A 251 18.49 -16.01 -0.79
CA GLY A 251 17.93 -14.69 -0.48
C GLY A 251 16.56 -14.78 0.20
N ARG A 252 16.41 -15.74 1.10
CA ARG A 252 15.18 -15.98 1.87
C ARG A 252 15.40 -15.70 3.35
N ALA A 253 14.31 -15.50 4.07
CA ALA A 253 14.32 -15.36 5.51
C ALA A 253 13.10 -16.07 6.12
N ARG A 254 13.25 -16.51 7.37
CA ARG A 254 12.19 -17.07 8.20
C ARG A 254 12.07 -16.29 9.49
N PHE A 255 10.85 -15.92 9.86
CA PHE A 255 10.52 -15.29 11.13
C PHE A 255 10.07 -16.36 12.13
N ASP A 256 10.76 -16.50 13.26
CA ASP A 256 10.36 -17.39 14.34
C ASP A 256 9.21 -16.76 15.15
N MET A 257 8.00 -16.88 14.60
CA MET A 257 6.77 -16.33 15.20
C MET A 257 6.58 -16.81 16.65
N LYS A 258 6.93 -18.07 16.95
CA LYS A 258 6.74 -18.63 18.29
C LYS A 258 7.68 -17.97 19.30
N ALA A 259 8.97 -17.87 18.98
CA ALA A 259 9.95 -17.21 19.84
C ALA A 259 9.63 -15.72 20.01
N ALA A 260 9.26 -15.05 18.91
CA ALA A 260 8.91 -13.63 18.92
C ALA A 260 7.69 -13.35 19.82
N LEU A 261 6.63 -14.16 19.73
CA LEU A 261 5.46 -14.02 20.60
C LEU A 261 5.77 -14.32 22.07
N ALA A 262 6.63 -15.32 22.35
CA ALA A 262 7.07 -15.60 23.71
C ALA A 262 7.83 -14.41 24.33
N ALA A 263 8.58 -13.67 23.50
CA ALA A 263 9.28 -12.44 23.89
C ALA A 263 8.39 -11.18 23.87
N ARG A 264 7.11 -11.29 23.49
CA ARG A 264 6.18 -10.17 23.25
C ARG A 264 6.75 -9.13 22.27
N ASP A 265 7.43 -9.61 21.23
CA ASP A 265 7.99 -8.79 20.17
C ASP A 265 6.91 -7.90 19.51
N PRO A 266 7.13 -6.57 19.40
CA PRO A 266 6.14 -5.66 18.82
C PRO A 266 5.74 -6.00 17.38
N HIS A 267 6.65 -6.52 16.57
CA HIS A 267 6.37 -6.88 15.18
C HIS A 267 5.51 -8.13 15.09
N ALA A 268 5.83 -9.18 15.84
CA ALA A 268 4.99 -10.38 15.94
C ALA A 268 3.55 -10.05 16.37
N LEU A 269 3.38 -9.14 17.34
CA LEU A 269 2.06 -8.68 17.77
C LEU A 269 1.28 -7.99 16.64
N ARG A 270 1.95 -7.17 15.81
CA ARG A 270 1.31 -6.53 14.63
C ARG A 270 0.99 -7.51 13.52
N VAL A 271 1.85 -8.49 13.25
CA VAL A 271 1.55 -9.59 12.32
C VAL A 271 0.31 -10.34 12.79
N CYS A 272 0.23 -10.69 14.07
CA CYS A 272 -0.94 -11.37 14.63
C CYS A 272 -2.21 -10.51 14.59
N ALA A 273 -2.13 -9.20 14.84
CA ALA A 273 -3.26 -8.29 14.65
C ALA A 273 -3.76 -8.28 13.19
N SER A 274 -2.83 -8.28 12.23
CA SER A 274 -3.15 -8.35 10.79
C SER A 274 -3.88 -9.66 10.44
N ARG A 275 -3.35 -10.80 10.92
CA ARG A 275 -3.95 -12.13 10.73
C ARG A 275 -5.34 -12.23 11.35
N ALA A 276 -5.50 -11.76 12.59
CA ALA A 276 -6.77 -11.80 13.31
C ALA A 276 -7.85 -10.94 12.64
N ALA A 277 -7.48 -9.77 12.11
CA ALA A 277 -8.40 -8.88 11.40
C ALA A 277 -8.89 -9.46 10.07
N LEU A 278 -8.06 -10.25 9.39
CA LEU A 278 -8.39 -10.86 8.08
C LEU A 278 -9.07 -12.22 8.18
N ALA A 279 -8.82 -12.99 9.23
CA ALA A 279 -9.36 -14.35 9.39
C ALA A 279 -10.89 -14.45 9.22
N PRO A 280 -11.73 -13.49 9.69
CA PRO A 280 -13.18 -13.54 9.48
C PRO A 280 -13.62 -13.47 8.02
N PHE A 281 -12.75 -12.98 7.13
CA PHE A 281 -13.00 -12.90 5.70
C PHE A 281 -12.57 -14.16 4.96
N PHE A 282 -11.78 -15.06 5.53
CA PHE A 282 -11.41 -16.29 4.83
C PHE A 282 -12.61 -17.24 4.67
N ASP A 283 -12.72 -17.82 3.48
CA ASP A 283 -13.48 -19.06 3.25
C ASP A 283 -12.84 -20.25 3.99
N ASP A 284 -13.47 -21.41 3.90
CA ASP A 284 -13.04 -22.59 4.67
C ASP A 284 -11.69 -23.12 4.15
N GLU A 285 -11.49 -23.11 2.84
CA GLU A 285 -10.28 -23.51 2.15
C GLU A 285 -9.08 -22.63 2.55
N ALA A 286 -9.23 -21.31 2.55
CA ALA A 286 -8.20 -20.39 3.00
C ALA A 286 -7.93 -20.55 4.50
N ARG A 287 -8.95 -20.76 5.34
CA ARG A 287 -8.74 -21.05 6.78
C ARG A 287 -7.93 -22.31 7.00
N ILE A 288 -8.21 -23.36 6.24
CA ILE A 288 -7.45 -24.62 6.29
C ILE A 288 -6.01 -24.39 5.84
N ALA A 289 -5.81 -23.70 4.71
CA ALA A 289 -4.48 -23.43 4.15
C ALA A 289 -3.59 -22.61 5.11
N PHE A 290 -4.17 -21.63 5.81
CA PHE A 290 -3.44 -20.75 6.73
C PHE A 290 -3.63 -21.09 8.21
N ARG A 291 -4.15 -22.29 8.51
CA ARG A 291 -4.49 -22.73 9.88
C ARG A 291 -3.32 -22.62 10.84
N ALA A 292 -2.12 -23.04 10.42
CA ALA A 292 -0.92 -22.99 11.26
C ALA A 292 -0.58 -21.55 11.68
N SER A 293 -0.57 -20.63 10.72
CA SER A 293 -0.27 -19.21 10.94
C SER A 293 -1.31 -18.51 11.81
N LEU A 294 -2.58 -18.89 11.68
CA LEU A 294 -3.69 -18.41 12.51
C LEU A 294 -3.59 -18.94 13.95
N LEU A 295 -3.32 -20.24 14.12
CA LEU A 295 -3.15 -20.86 15.43
C LEU A 295 -1.94 -20.32 16.18
N ALA A 296 -0.84 -20.03 15.48
CA ALA A 296 0.34 -19.41 16.07
C ALA A 296 0.02 -18.07 16.76
N CYS A 297 -0.97 -17.34 16.24
CA CYS A 297 -1.45 -16.07 16.78
C CYS A 297 -2.62 -16.21 17.78
N GLY A 298 -2.91 -17.42 18.24
CA GLY A 298 -3.94 -17.66 19.26
C GLY A 298 -5.38 -17.64 18.74
N ALA A 299 -5.60 -17.79 17.42
CA ALA A 299 -6.95 -17.97 16.90
C ALA A 299 -7.62 -19.20 17.55
N PRO A 300 -8.86 -19.08 18.09
CA PRO A 300 -9.56 -20.21 18.70
C PRO A 300 -9.67 -21.39 17.72
N GLN A 301 -9.42 -22.61 18.18
CA GLN A 301 -9.58 -23.79 17.32
C GLN A 301 -10.99 -23.92 16.73
N GLY A 302 -12.00 -23.43 17.45
CA GLY A 302 -13.40 -23.42 17.01
C GLY A 302 -13.73 -22.41 15.91
N THR A 303 -12.92 -21.37 15.72
CA THR A 303 -13.09 -20.40 14.62
C THR A 303 -12.49 -20.87 13.29
N LEU A 304 -11.83 -22.04 13.29
CA LEU A 304 -11.12 -22.62 12.15
C LEU A 304 -11.78 -23.93 11.66
N ARG A 305 -13.05 -24.14 12.03
CA ARG A 305 -13.88 -25.27 11.61
C ARG A 305 -15.02 -24.81 10.72
#